data_AF-A0A2K8M8I9-F1
#
_entry.id   AF-A0A2K8M8I9-F1
#
_cell.length_a   1.000
_cell.length_b   1.000
_cell.length_c   1.000
_cell.angle_alpha   90.00
_cell.angle_beta   90.00
_cell.angle_gamma   90.00
#
_symmetry.space_group_name_H-M   'P 1'
#
loop_
_entity.id
_entity.type
_entity.pdbx_description
1 polymer ?
#
loop_
_entity_poly.entity_id
_entity_poly.type
_entity_poly.pdbx_seq_one_letter_code
_entity_poly.pdbx_strand_id
1 'polypeptide(L)'
;MPDDDRDTGLEPPPPAARRPLVLAAVAGFVLGGCVLGLLWGLSGQRAGANVDAAAACAAFARAGHIPDTTGGVDAAQFTRMSDDAVHRVTGAMELAKAAATFDGNYQPLAKSLEAVNKMVLSSRFDNRDGQAAVVQAEQLCARG
;
A
#
# COMPACT_ATOMS: atom_id res chain seq x y z
N MET A 1 84.21 -8.85 -38.72
CA MET A 1 82.91 -9.31 -38.21
C MET A 1 82.44 -8.26 -37.20
N PRO A 2 81.55 -7.36 -37.59
CA PRO A 2 80.79 -6.52 -36.66
C PRO A 2 79.39 -7.13 -36.45
N ASP A 3 78.91 -7.19 -35.22
CA ASP A 3 77.46 -7.21 -34.97
C ASP A 3 77.19 -6.24 -33.82
N ASP A 4 76.45 -5.19 -34.18
CA ASP A 4 75.98 -4.12 -33.31
C ASP A 4 74.90 -4.67 -32.37
N ASP A 5 75.18 -4.66 -31.06
CA ASP A 5 74.20 -4.84 -30.00
C ASP A 5 73.21 -3.66 -30.02
N ARG A 6 72.11 -3.82 -30.78
CA ARG A 6 70.96 -2.91 -30.71
C ARG A 6 70.16 -3.22 -29.45
N ASP A 7 70.42 -2.42 -28.43
CA ASP A 7 69.60 -2.28 -27.24
C ASP A 7 68.20 -1.78 -27.66
N THR A 8 67.27 -2.70 -27.92
CA THR A 8 65.87 -2.36 -28.16
C THR A 8 65.23 -2.06 -26.81
N GLY A 9 65.36 -0.81 -26.38
CA GLY A 9 64.58 -0.23 -25.30
C GLY A 9 63.10 -0.35 -25.60
N LEU A 10 62.48 -1.44 -25.16
CA LEU A 10 61.02 -1.57 -25.11
C LEU A 10 60.56 -0.67 -23.96
N GLU A 11 60.26 0.59 -24.28
CA GLU A 11 59.62 1.50 -23.37
C GLU A 11 58.26 0.91 -22.97
N PRO A 12 57.99 0.68 -21.67
CA PRO A 12 56.74 0.08 -21.22
C PRO A 12 55.57 0.98 -21.64
N PRO A 13 54.44 0.40 -22.11
CA PRO A 13 53.30 1.18 -22.59
C PRO A 13 52.83 2.15 -21.50
N PRO A 14 52.44 3.39 -21.88
CA PRO A 14 52.01 4.39 -20.91
C PRO A 14 50.90 3.82 -20.03
N PRO A 15 50.95 4.01 -18.69
CA PRO A 15 49.99 3.41 -17.80
C PRO A 15 48.58 3.90 -18.18
N ALA A 16 47.74 2.97 -18.62
CA ALA A 16 46.36 3.27 -19.02
C ALA A 16 45.67 4.07 -17.90
N ALA A 17 45.22 5.29 -18.22
CA ALA A 17 44.56 6.15 -17.27
C ALA A 17 43.25 5.47 -16.81
N ARG A 18 43.26 4.86 -15.63
CA ARG A 18 42.11 4.14 -15.05
C ARG A 18 41.00 5.10 -14.60
N ARG A 19 41.33 6.39 -14.43
CA ARG A 19 40.42 7.46 -13.96
C ARG A 19 39.13 7.61 -14.77
N PRO A 20 39.14 7.76 -16.11
CA PRO A 20 37.91 7.84 -16.90
C PRO A 20 37.05 6.56 -16.80
N LEU A 21 37.70 5.40 -16.68
CA LEU A 21 37.02 4.11 -16.56
C LEU A 21 36.30 3.97 -15.21
N VAL A 22 36.93 4.44 -14.13
CA VAL A 22 36.32 4.51 -12.79
C VAL A 22 35.16 5.52 -12.77
N LEU A 23 35.31 6.69 -13.41
CA LEU A 23 34.23 7.67 -13.50
C LEU A 23 33.01 7.14 -14.26
N ALA A 24 33.22 6.43 -15.36
CA ALA A 24 32.14 5.79 -16.10
C ALA A 24 31.44 4.71 -15.26
N ALA A 25 32.20 3.91 -14.50
CA ALA A 25 31.65 2.90 -13.59
C ALA A 25 30.82 3.52 -12.45
N VAL A 26 31.30 4.60 -11.84
CA VAL A 26 30.58 5.33 -10.79
C VAL A 26 29.30 5.95 -11.34
N ALA A 27 29.37 6.60 -12.51
CA ALA A 27 28.20 7.18 -13.16
C ALA A 27 27.15 6.10 -13.49
N GLY A 28 27.58 4.96 -14.03
CA GLY A 28 26.71 3.81 -14.28
C GLY A 28 26.09 3.24 -13.01
N PHE A 29 26.85 3.15 -11.91
CA PHE A 29 26.34 2.68 -10.63
C PHE A 29 25.31 3.64 -10.02
N VAL A 30 25.55 4.95 -10.08
CA VAL A 30 24.60 5.97 -9.60
C VAL A 30 23.31 5.90 -10.41
N LEU A 31 23.39 5.85 -11.74
CA LEU A 31 22.22 5.72 -12.60
C LEU A 31 21.46 4.42 -12.35
N GLY A 32 22.18 3.30 -12.27
CA GLY A 32 21.58 1.98 -11.96
C GLY A 32 20.91 1.96 -10.59
N GLY A 33 21.56 2.52 -9.57
CA GLY A 33 21.02 2.64 -8.22
C GLY A 33 19.76 3.51 -8.15
N CYS A 34 19.72 4.64 -8.87
CA CYS A 34 18.53 5.49 -8.96
C CYS A 34 17.35 4.75 -9.58
N VAL A 35 17.57 4.03 -10.69
CA VAL A 35 16.51 3.26 -11.36
C VAL A 35 16.00 2.14 -10.45
N LEU A 36 16.89 1.35 -9.85
CA LEU A 36 16.53 0.31 -8.89
C LEU A 36 15.77 0.89 -7.69
N GLY A 37 16.21 2.03 -7.15
CA GLY A 37 15.54 2.72 -6.04
C GLY A 37 14.13 3.18 -6.41
N LEU A 38 13.93 3.74 -7.60
CA LEU A 38 12.61 4.14 -8.10
C LEU A 38 11.70 2.92 -8.29
N LEU A 39 12.20 1.84 -8.89
CA LEU A 39 11.45 0.60 -9.05
C LEU A 39 11.06 -0.03 -7.70
N TRP A 40 11.97 -0.04 -6.74
CA TRP A 40 11.70 -0.53 -5.39
C TRP A 40 10.65 0.31 -4.67
N GLY A 41 10.75 1.64 -4.75
CA GLY A 41 9.78 2.56 -4.17
C GLY A 41 8.38 2.37 -4.76
N LEU A 42 8.26 2.29 -6.09
CA LEU A 42 6.98 2.05 -6.76
C LEU A 42 6.40 0.67 -6.44
N SER A 43 7.25 -0.36 -6.37
CA SER A 43 6.79 -1.71 -6.05
C SER A 43 6.27 -1.82 -4.62
N GLY A 44 6.93 -1.15 -3.66
CA GLY A 44 6.50 -1.15 -2.25
C GLY A 44 5.17 -0.43 -2.03
N GLN A 45 4.88 0.64 -2.78
CA GLN A 45 3.63 1.40 -2.64
C GLN A 45 2.38 0.57 -3.01
N ARG A 46 2.43 -0.20 -4.11
CA ARG A 46 1.32 -1.09 -4.48
C ARG A 46 1.18 -2.28 -3.53
N ALA A 47 2.30 -2.81 -3.04
CA ALA A 47 2.27 -3.85 -2.02
C ALA A 47 1.60 -3.34 -0.72
N GLY A 48 1.88 -2.09 -0.33
CA GLY A 48 1.25 -1.43 0.81
C GLY A 48 -0.26 -1.33 0.68
N ALA A 49 -0.77 -0.93 -0.49
CA ALA A 49 -2.22 -0.79 -0.72
C ALA A 49 -2.99 -2.10 -0.49
N ASN A 50 -2.46 -3.23 -0.97
CA ASN A 50 -3.08 -4.54 -0.77
C ASN A 50 -3.05 -4.96 0.71
N VAL A 51 -1.94 -4.68 1.41
CA VAL A 51 -1.80 -4.97 2.85
C VAL A 51 -2.79 -4.14 3.66
N ASP A 52 -2.93 -2.86 3.35
CA ASP A 52 -3.87 -1.96 4.03
C ASP A 52 -5.32 -2.39 3.77
N ALA A 53 -5.68 -2.76 2.53
CA ALA A 53 -7.01 -3.26 2.21
C ALA A 53 -7.34 -4.57 2.94
N ALA A 54 -6.39 -5.52 2.99
CA ALA A 54 -6.56 -6.77 3.72
C ALA A 54 -6.70 -6.54 5.23
N ALA A 55 -5.89 -5.63 5.79
CA ALA A 55 -5.98 -5.24 7.20
C ALA A 55 -7.30 -4.53 7.51
N ALA A 56 -7.82 -3.71 6.60
CA ALA A 56 -9.13 -3.08 6.71
C ALA A 56 -10.24 -4.13 6.81
N CYS A 57 -10.27 -5.10 5.88
CA CYS A 57 -11.24 -6.18 5.88
C CYS A 57 -11.15 -7.05 7.13
N ALA A 58 -9.93 -7.36 7.59
CA ALA A 58 -9.73 -8.11 8.82
C ALA A 58 -10.20 -7.34 10.07
N ALA A 59 -9.97 -6.02 10.13
CA ALA A 59 -10.47 -5.17 11.21
C ALA A 59 -12.00 -5.08 11.18
N PHE A 60 -12.60 -4.93 10.00
CA PHE A 60 -14.04 -4.89 9.82
C PHE A 60 -14.72 -6.20 10.26
N ALA A 61 -14.21 -7.35 9.82
CA ALA A 61 -14.72 -8.65 10.26
C ALA A 61 -14.63 -8.83 11.79
N ARG A 62 -13.56 -8.31 12.39
CA ARG A 62 -13.35 -8.32 13.84
C ARG A 62 -14.24 -7.34 14.60
N ALA A 63 -14.84 -6.35 13.95
CA ALA A 63 -15.85 -5.49 14.58
C ALA A 63 -17.14 -6.27 14.92
N GLY A 64 -17.33 -7.44 14.31
CA GLY A 64 -18.48 -8.31 14.55
C GLY A 64 -19.72 -7.82 13.83
N HIS A 65 -20.87 -8.32 14.27
CA HIS A 65 -22.15 -8.00 13.66
C HIS A 65 -22.53 -6.53 13.88
N ILE A 66 -22.75 -5.80 12.79
CA ILE A 66 -23.33 -4.45 12.82
C ILE A 66 -24.85 -4.60 12.88
N PRO A 67 -25.52 -4.02 13.89
CA PRO A 67 -26.97 -4.09 14.01
C PRO A 67 -27.71 -3.59 12.76
N ASP A 68 -28.79 -4.26 12.38
CA ASP A 68 -29.74 -3.80 11.36
C ASP A 68 -31.14 -3.64 11.97
N THR A 69 -31.60 -2.38 12.05
CA THR A 69 -32.94 -2.03 12.57
C THR A 69 -33.90 -1.57 11.48
N THR A 70 -33.56 -1.74 10.20
CA THR A 70 -34.38 -1.28 9.08
C THR A 70 -35.72 -2.02 8.97
N GLY A 71 -35.82 -3.22 9.56
CA GLY A 71 -37.03 -4.06 9.62
C GLY A 71 -38.05 -3.69 10.70
N GLY A 72 -37.87 -2.57 11.42
CA GLY A 72 -38.83 -2.14 12.46
C GLY A 72 -38.65 -2.82 13.82
N VAL A 73 -37.51 -3.48 14.03
CA VAL A 73 -37.06 -3.95 15.35
C VAL A 73 -36.76 -2.73 16.23
N ASP A 74 -37.33 -2.72 17.44
CA ASP A 74 -37.20 -1.63 18.42
C ASP A 74 -35.73 -1.19 18.59
N ALA A 75 -35.40 0.04 18.19
CA ALA A 75 -34.04 0.58 18.24
C ALA A 75 -33.44 0.57 19.65
N ALA A 76 -34.31 0.51 20.68
CA ALA A 76 -33.89 0.38 22.08
C ALA A 76 -33.14 -0.93 22.38
N GLN A 77 -33.30 -1.98 21.58
CA GLN A 77 -32.61 -3.26 21.79
C GLN A 77 -31.17 -3.29 21.21
N PHE A 78 -30.85 -2.37 20.30
CA PHE A 78 -29.52 -2.22 19.70
C PHE A 78 -28.87 -0.95 20.24
N THR A 79 -28.67 -0.94 21.55
CA THR A 79 -28.04 0.15 22.29
C THR A 79 -26.55 0.16 22.04
N ARG A 80 -26.14 0.78 20.93
CA ARG A 80 -24.76 1.17 20.61
C ARG A 80 -23.79 -0.02 20.47
N MET A 81 -22.91 0.05 19.47
CA MET A 81 -21.81 -0.92 19.40
C MET A 81 -20.83 -0.70 20.56
N SER A 82 -20.19 -1.78 21.02
CA SER A 82 -19.08 -1.65 21.99
C SER A 82 -18.00 -0.72 21.43
N ASP A 83 -17.32 0.03 22.28
CA ASP A 83 -16.29 0.98 21.84
C ASP A 83 -15.17 0.28 21.04
N ASP A 84 -14.77 -0.95 21.42
CA ASP A 84 -13.81 -1.76 20.64
C ASP A 84 -14.30 -2.00 19.20
N ALA A 85 -15.58 -2.38 19.03
CA ALA A 85 -16.15 -2.57 17.71
C ALA A 85 -16.23 -1.26 16.90
N VAL A 86 -16.56 -0.14 17.54
CA VAL A 86 -16.52 1.20 16.91
C VAL A 86 -15.10 1.51 16.43
N HIS A 87 -14.09 1.35 17.28
CA HIS A 87 -12.70 1.58 16.93
C HIS A 87 -12.21 0.68 15.80
N ARG A 88 -12.66 -0.58 15.75
CA ARG A 88 -12.34 -1.51 14.66
C ARG A 88 -12.95 -1.07 13.33
N VAL A 89 -14.20 -0.58 13.31
CA VAL A 89 -14.82 -0.03 12.11
C VAL A 89 -14.10 1.24 11.64
N THR A 90 -13.78 2.16 12.56
CA THR A 90 -13.02 3.37 12.23
C THR A 90 -11.63 3.03 11.69
N GLY A 91 -10.92 2.10 12.33
CA GLY A 91 -9.61 1.63 11.86
C GLY A 91 -9.69 0.97 10.48
N ALA A 92 -10.73 0.17 10.23
CA ALA A 92 -10.96 -0.42 8.91
C ALA A 92 -11.17 0.65 7.83
N MET A 93 -11.98 1.67 8.12
CA MET A 93 -12.20 2.80 7.21
C MET A 93 -10.89 3.53 6.88
N GLU A 94 -10.06 3.86 7.88
CA GLU A 94 -8.82 4.58 7.66
C GLU A 94 -7.81 3.77 6.82
N LEU A 95 -7.70 2.47 7.09
CA LEU A 95 -6.85 1.57 6.29
C LEU A 95 -7.34 1.46 4.84
N ALA A 96 -8.65 1.36 4.62
CA ALA A 96 -9.19 1.34 3.27
C ALA A 96 -8.97 2.67 2.52
N LYS A 97 -9.03 3.81 3.22
CA LYS A 97 -8.68 5.12 2.66
C LYS A 97 -7.19 5.21 2.30
N ALA A 98 -6.32 4.67 3.15
CA ALA A 98 -4.89 4.58 2.85
C ALA A 98 -4.65 3.73 1.58
N ALA A 99 -5.25 2.55 1.50
CA ALA A 99 -5.20 1.70 0.30
C ALA A 99 -5.69 2.44 -0.95
N ALA A 100 -6.84 3.13 -0.85
CA ALA A 100 -7.44 3.89 -1.93
C ALA A 100 -6.65 5.13 -2.38
N THR A 101 -5.73 5.62 -1.54
CA THR A 101 -4.81 6.71 -1.89
C THR A 101 -3.73 6.24 -2.87
N PHE A 102 -3.28 4.99 -2.73
CA PHE A 102 -2.22 4.41 -3.57
C PHE A 102 -2.78 3.61 -4.76
N ASP A 103 -3.94 2.97 -4.59
CA ASP A 103 -4.63 2.27 -5.67
C ASP A 103 -6.13 2.62 -5.66
N GLY A 104 -6.57 3.35 -6.69
CA GLY A 104 -7.95 3.78 -6.86
C GLY A 104 -8.97 2.64 -6.97
N ASN A 105 -8.54 1.40 -7.23
CA ASN A 105 -9.41 0.22 -7.22
C ASN A 105 -10.04 -0.04 -5.84
N TYR A 106 -9.43 0.45 -4.76
CA TYR A 106 -9.96 0.33 -3.40
C TYR A 106 -10.92 1.46 -3.00
N GLN A 107 -11.17 2.44 -3.87
CA GLN A 107 -12.14 3.51 -3.61
C GLN A 107 -13.55 3.01 -3.23
N PRO A 108 -14.12 1.96 -3.85
CA PRO A 108 -15.41 1.43 -3.44
C PRO A 108 -15.41 0.90 -2.00
N LEU A 109 -14.30 0.27 -1.57
CA LEU A 109 -14.15 -0.24 -0.21
C LEU A 109 -14.07 0.90 0.80
N ALA A 110 -13.23 1.91 0.52
CA ALA A 110 -13.09 3.09 1.36
C ALA A 110 -14.42 3.83 1.57
N LYS A 111 -15.18 4.04 0.49
CA LYS A 111 -16.51 4.70 0.55
C LYS A 111 -17.54 3.88 1.32
N SER A 112 -17.56 2.57 1.12
CA SER A 112 -18.47 1.68 1.84
C SER A 112 -18.18 1.72 3.34
N LEU A 113 -16.92 1.55 3.75
CA LEU A 113 -16.53 1.61 5.15
C LEU A 113 -16.70 2.99 5.77
N GLU A 114 -16.58 4.07 5.00
CA GLU A 114 -16.88 5.43 5.47
C GLU A 114 -18.38 5.62 5.77
N ALA A 115 -19.27 5.14 4.89
CA ALA A 115 -20.71 5.17 5.12
C ALA A 115 -21.09 4.33 6.35
N VAL A 116 -20.48 3.15 6.51
CA VAL A 116 -20.65 2.31 7.70
C VAL A 116 -20.17 3.01 8.96
N ASN A 117 -18.97 3.60 8.95
CA ASN A 117 -18.42 4.32 10.11
C ASN A 117 -19.33 5.50 10.51
N LYS A 118 -19.85 6.27 9.54
CA LYS A 118 -20.81 7.35 9.80
C LYS A 118 -22.10 6.83 10.46
N MET A 119 -22.61 5.69 10.00
CA MET A 119 -23.78 5.04 10.59
C MET A 119 -23.50 4.60 12.04
N VAL A 120 -22.38 3.92 12.26
CA VAL A 120 -21.96 3.42 13.59
C VAL A 120 -21.79 4.58 14.58
N LEU A 121 -21.09 5.65 14.18
CA LEU A 121 -20.87 6.83 15.02
C LEU A 121 -22.15 7.60 15.34
N SER A 122 -23.11 7.63 14.41
CA SER A 122 -24.43 8.24 14.65
C SER A 122 -25.41 7.30 15.35
N SER A 123 -25.05 6.02 15.51
CA SER A 123 -25.94 4.95 16.00
C SER A 123 -27.27 4.85 15.24
N ARG A 124 -27.29 5.29 13.97
CA ARG A 124 -28.48 5.27 13.09
C ARG A 124 -28.54 3.99 12.28
N PHE A 125 -28.67 2.85 12.97
CA PHE A 125 -28.75 1.52 12.34
C PHE A 125 -30.03 1.29 11.53
N ASP A 126 -30.96 2.24 11.58
CA ASP A 126 -32.16 2.34 10.73
C ASP A 126 -31.86 2.91 9.33
N ASN A 127 -30.65 3.42 9.10
CA ASN A 127 -30.25 4.00 7.83
C ASN A 127 -30.00 2.91 6.77
N ARG A 128 -30.92 2.79 5.81
CA ARG A 128 -30.85 1.83 4.69
C ARG A 128 -29.59 1.98 3.84
N ASP A 129 -29.11 3.19 3.62
CA ASP A 129 -27.89 3.42 2.84
C ASP A 129 -26.66 2.92 3.60
N GLY A 130 -26.66 3.09 4.93
CA GLY A 130 -25.61 2.55 5.81
C GLY A 130 -25.61 1.02 5.83
N GLN A 131 -26.78 0.39 5.88
CA GLN A 131 -26.91 -1.07 5.80
C GLN A 131 -26.49 -1.62 4.44
N ALA A 132 -26.88 -0.95 3.36
CA ALA A 132 -26.42 -1.31 2.02
C ALA A 132 -24.89 -1.24 1.92
N ALA A 133 -24.26 -0.26 2.57
CA ALA A 133 -22.81 -0.12 2.63
C ALA A 133 -22.14 -1.24 3.45
N VAL A 134 -22.78 -1.79 4.50
CA VAL A 134 -22.29 -2.97 5.23
C VAL A 134 -22.19 -4.16 4.27
N VAL A 135 -23.28 -4.48 3.57
CA VAL A 135 -23.33 -5.58 2.60
C VAL A 135 -22.30 -5.37 1.48
N GLN A 136 -22.16 -4.13 1.00
CA GLN A 136 -21.20 -3.81 -0.05
C GLN A 136 -19.75 -3.95 0.43
N ALA A 137 -19.43 -3.53 1.66
CA ALA A 137 -18.12 -3.74 2.26
C ALA A 137 -17.80 -5.24 2.42
N GLU A 138 -18.75 -6.05 2.89
CA GLU A 138 -18.59 -7.52 2.99
C GLU A 138 -18.32 -8.16 1.63
N GLN A 139 -19.07 -7.77 0.59
CA GLN A 139 -18.86 -8.28 -0.77
C GLN A 139 -17.50 -7.89 -1.34
N LEU A 140 -17.02 -6.67 -1.08
CA LEU A 140 -15.71 -6.21 -1.52
C LEU A 140 -14.60 -6.96 -0.79
N CYS A 141 -14.75 -7.17 0.53
CA CYS A 141 -13.81 -7.93 1.33
C CYS A 141 -13.80 -9.44 1.01
N ALA A 142 -14.87 -9.99 0.44
CA ALA A 142 -14.90 -11.38 -0.02
C ALA A 142 -14.24 -11.59 -1.39
N ARG A 143 -13.96 -10.51 -2.14
CA ARG A 143 -13.36 -10.54 -3.48
C ARG A 143 -11.86 -10.23 -3.50
N GLY A 144 -11.35 -9.57 -2.46
CA GLY A 144 -9.93 -9.28 -2.25
C GLY A 144 -9.24 -10.38 -1.45
#